data_AF-A6HQY6-F1
#
_entry.id   AF-A6HQY6-F1
#
_cell.length_a   1.000
_cell.length_b   1.000
_cell.length_c   1.000
_cell.angle_alpha   90.00
_cell.angle_beta   90.00
_cell.angle_gamma   90.00
#
_symmetry.space_group_name_H-M   'P 1'
#
loop_
_entity.id
_entity.type
_entity.pdbx_description
1 polymer ?
#
loop_
_entity_poly.entity_id
_entity_poly.type
_entity_poly.pdbx_seq_one_letter_code
_entity_poly.pdbx_strand_id
1 'polypeptide(L)'
;MRFLFFLFVAVVHLFSLGSGKAIYKSGVSQRTFQEIKEEIANYEDVAKAIINLAVYGKYQNRSYERLGLLVDTVGPRLSGSKNLEKAIQIMYQNLQQDGLENVHLEQVRIPHWERGEESAVMVVPRIHKLAILGLGGSIGTPPEGITAEVLVVASFVELQRRASEARGKIVVYNQPYTDYGKTVQYRERGAVEAAKVGAVASLIRSVASFSIYSPHTGHQGYQDGVPKIPTACITIEDAEMIVSSLKINNKYMKS
;
A
#
# COMPACT_ATOMS: atom_id res chain seq x y z
N MET A 1 38.47 43.40 -11.93
CA MET A 1 39.25 42.69 -10.88
C MET A 1 39.06 43.41 -9.56
N ARG A 2 38.45 42.76 -8.57
CA ARG A 2 38.70 42.98 -7.14
C ARG A 2 37.89 41.94 -6.35
N PHE A 3 38.62 40.99 -5.78
CA PHE A 3 38.14 40.00 -4.83
C PHE A 3 37.74 40.70 -3.53
N LEU A 4 36.61 40.31 -2.93
CA LEU A 4 36.24 40.65 -1.56
C LEU A 4 36.42 39.41 -0.68
N PHE A 5 37.28 39.51 0.33
CA PHE A 5 37.36 38.58 1.44
C PHE A 5 36.21 38.84 2.41
N PHE A 6 35.57 37.77 2.91
CA PHE A 6 34.65 37.84 4.05
C PHE A 6 35.23 37.08 5.24
N LEU A 7 35.35 37.78 6.36
CA LEU A 7 35.76 37.28 7.68
C LEU A 7 34.51 36.78 8.41
N PHE A 8 34.53 35.53 8.89
CA PHE A 8 33.44 34.93 9.66
C PHE A 8 33.68 35.19 11.16
N VAL A 9 32.74 35.85 11.84
CA VAL A 9 32.69 35.91 13.31
C VAL A 9 31.29 35.49 13.75
N ALA A 10 31.21 34.36 14.46
CA ALA A 10 29.98 33.82 15.01
C ALA A 10 29.66 34.49 16.35
N VAL A 11 28.49 35.10 16.46
CA VAL A 11 27.93 35.61 17.72
C VAL A 11 26.80 34.69 18.14
N VAL A 12 26.98 34.03 19.29
CA VAL A 12 25.98 33.16 19.92
C VAL A 12 24.97 34.05 20.64
N HIS A 13 23.73 34.08 20.16
CA HIS A 13 22.60 34.65 20.91
C HIS A 13 21.90 33.56 21.73
N LEU A 14 22.04 33.64 23.05
CA LEU A 14 21.16 32.97 24.00
C LEU A 14 19.80 33.68 24.01
N PHE A 15 18.77 33.02 23.46
CA PHE A 15 17.37 33.37 23.72
C PHE A 15 16.83 32.50 24.87
N SER A 16 16.34 33.18 25.90
CA SER A 16 15.52 32.61 26.97
C SER A 16 14.14 32.24 26.41
N LEU A 17 13.75 30.98 26.55
CA LEU A 17 12.41 30.48 26.22
C LEU A 17 11.83 29.74 27.43
N GLY A 18 10.76 30.34 27.96
CA GLY A 18 9.62 29.78 28.69
C GLY A 18 9.77 28.46 29.45
N SER A 19 9.49 28.53 30.76
CA SER A 19 9.22 27.40 31.65
C SER A 19 7.93 26.65 31.25
N GLY A 20 8.02 25.81 30.22
CA GLY A 20 7.07 24.74 29.97
C GLY A 20 7.35 23.58 30.94
N LYS A 21 6.44 23.32 31.88
CA LYS A 21 6.49 22.10 32.72
C LYS A 21 6.49 20.88 31.79
N ALA A 22 7.57 20.13 31.80
CA ALA A 22 7.63 18.86 31.12
C ALA A 22 6.72 17.85 31.84
N ILE A 23 5.73 17.30 31.13
CA ILE A 23 5.02 16.11 31.59
C ILE A 23 5.92 14.91 31.29
N TYR A 24 7.04 14.79 32.00
CA TYR A 24 7.75 13.53 32.12
C TYR A 24 7.14 12.78 33.30
N LYS A 25 6.63 11.57 33.07
CA LYS A 25 6.38 10.61 34.15
C LYS A 25 7.72 10.35 34.85
N SER A 26 7.91 10.97 36.00
CA SER A 26 9.06 10.83 36.89
C SER A 26 9.04 9.46 37.57
N GLY A 27 9.34 8.40 36.82
CA GLY A 27 9.33 7.04 37.37
C GLY A 27 9.97 5.96 36.51
N VAL A 28 10.66 6.32 35.42
CA VAL A 28 11.44 5.34 34.65
C VAL A 28 12.88 5.39 35.18
N SER A 29 13.28 4.35 35.91
CA SER A 29 14.70 4.12 36.21
C SER A 29 15.48 4.14 34.90
N GLN A 30 16.45 5.06 34.76
CA GLN A 30 17.38 5.05 33.63
C GLN A 30 18.32 3.87 33.83
N ARG A 31 17.91 2.68 33.35
CA ARG A 31 18.78 1.50 33.34
C ARG A 31 20.05 1.85 32.58
N THR A 32 21.19 1.51 33.14
CA THR A 32 22.46 1.72 32.44
C THR A 32 22.54 0.76 31.26
N PHE A 33 23.32 1.13 30.23
CA PHE A 33 23.57 0.24 29.09
C PHE A 33 24.15 -1.11 29.53
N GLN A 34 24.90 -1.13 30.63
CA GLN A 34 25.49 -2.33 31.22
C GLN A 34 24.43 -3.22 31.88
N GLU A 35 23.50 -2.63 32.63
CA GLU A 35 22.36 -3.36 33.23
C GLU A 35 21.48 -4.00 32.14
N ILE A 36 21.23 -3.29 31.03
CA ILE A 36 20.46 -3.82 29.89
C ILE A 36 21.21 -5.00 29.25
N LYS A 37 22.54 -4.91 29.11
CA LYS A 37 23.35 -6.01 28.56
C LYS A 37 23.30 -7.26 29.45
N GLU A 38 23.44 -7.07 30.76
CA GLU A 38 23.42 -8.18 31.73
C GLU A 38 22.04 -8.84 31.78
N GLU A 39 20.96 -8.04 31.75
CA GLU A 39 19.60 -8.54 31.64
C GLU A 39 19.39 -9.37 30.36
N ILE A 40 19.84 -8.88 29.19
CA ILE A 40 19.74 -9.61 27.92
C ILE A 40 20.53 -10.93 27.98
N ALA A 41 21.74 -10.91 28.54
CA ALA A 41 22.57 -12.10 28.68
C ALA A 41 21.88 -13.19 29.53
N ASN A 42 21.14 -12.79 30.56
CA ASN A 42 20.39 -13.74 31.41
C ASN A 42 19.27 -14.48 30.66
N TYR A 43 18.82 -14.00 29.50
CA TYR A 43 17.85 -14.70 28.65
C TYR A 43 18.48 -15.59 27.59
N GLU A 44 19.82 -15.68 27.51
CA GLU A 44 20.50 -16.41 26.44
C GLU A 44 20.07 -17.89 26.38
N ASP A 45 20.05 -18.58 27.52
CA ASP A 45 19.65 -19.99 27.56
C ASP A 45 18.18 -20.20 27.22
N VAL A 46 17.30 -19.27 27.64
CA VAL A 46 15.88 -19.29 27.30
C VAL A 46 15.69 -19.06 25.80
N ALA A 47 16.39 -18.09 25.21
CA ALA A 47 16.34 -17.82 23.78
C ALA A 47 16.83 -19.03 22.97
N LYS A 48 17.94 -19.67 23.40
CA LYS A 48 18.44 -20.91 22.80
C LYS A 48 17.42 -22.04 22.91
N ALA A 49 16.76 -22.18 24.06
CA ALA A 49 15.73 -23.20 24.24
C ALA A 49 14.53 -22.98 23.29
N ILE A 50 14.07 -21.74 23.11
CA ILE A 50 13.01 -21.39 22.17
C ILE A 50 13.43 -21.69 20.73
N ILE A 51 14.63 -21.27 20.32
CA ILE A 51 15.18 -21.54 18.99
C ILE A 51 15.27 -23.05 18.75
N ASN A 52 15.85 -23.79 19.69
CA ASN A 52 15.99 -25.24 19.57
C ASN A 52 14.63 -25.92 19.47
N LEU A 53 13.66 -25.53 20.29
CA LEU A 53 12.31 -26.08 20.24
C LEU A 53 11.64 -25.88 18.87
N ALA A 54 11.81 -24.69 18.26
CA ALA A 54 11.21 -24.30 16.99
C ALA A 54 11.95 -24.86 15.76
N VAL A 55 13.28 -25.02 15.85
CA VAL A 55 14.12 -25.38 14.68
C VAL A 55 14.49 -26.86 14.68
N TYR A 56 14.77 -27.46 15.83
CA TYR A 56 15.29 -28.84 15.95
C TYR A 56 14.45 -29.74 16.86
N GLY A 57 13.54 -29.16 17.65
CA GLY A 57 12.74 -29.86 18.63
C GLY A 57 11.39 -30.31 18.08
N LYS A 58 10.47 -30.64 18.99
CA LYS A 58 9.13 -31.15 18.67
C LYS A 58 8.26 -30.21 17.83
N TYR A 59 8.63 -28.94 17.67
CA TYR A 59 7.87 -27.95 16.88
C TYR A 59 8.58 -27.57 15.57
N GLN A 60 9.62 -28.31 15.19
CA GLN A 60 10.22 -28.20 13.86
C GLN A 60 9.14 -28.29 12.77
N ASN A 61 9.27 -27.44 11.74
CA ASN A 61 8.35 -27.31 10.59
C ASN A 61 6.90 -26.88 10.89
N ARG A 62 6.48 -26.79 12.16
CA ARG A 62 5.09 -26.44 12.54
C ARG A 62 4.56 -25.19 11.85
N SER A 63 5.36 -24.13 11.75
CA SER A 63 4.95 -22.87 11.10
C SER A 63 4.70 -23.05 9.61
N TYR A 64 5.54 -23.83 8.93
CA TYR A 64 5.39 -24.13 7.51
C TYR A 64 4.15 -25.00 7.26
N GLU A 65 3.96 -26.05 8.06
CA GLU A 65 2.81 -26.95 7.96
C GLU A 65 1.48 -26.22 8.23
N ARG A 66 1.44 -25.35 9.25
CA ARG A 66 0.24 -24.53 9.54
C ARG A 66 -0.05 -23.52 8.43
N LEU A 67 1.00 -22.92 7.86
CA LEU A 67 0.84 -22.06 6.70
C LEU A 67 0.31 -22.84 5.50
N GLY A 68 0.86 -24.03 5.23
CA GLY A 68 0.40 -24.94 4.17
C GLY A 68 -1.07 -25.30 4.35
N LEU A 69 -1.46 -25.74 5.56
CA LEU A 69 -2.86 -26.01 5.89
C LEU A 69 -3.76 -24.82 5.56
N LEU A 70 -3.39 -23.60 5.98
CA LEU A 70 -4.18 -22.41 5.70
C LEU A 70 -4.24 -22.09 4.19
N VAL A 71 -3.11 -22.11 3.50
CA VAL A 71 -3.04 -21.75 2.08
C VAL A 71 -3.78 -22.77 1.22
N ASP A 72 -3.54 -24.06 1.45
CA ASP A 72 -4.00 -25.14 0.59
C ASP A 72 -5.48 -25.49 0.83
N THR A 73 -5.98 -25.35 2.06
CA THR A 73 -7.38 -25.69 2.39
C THR A 73 -8.33 -24.50 2.39
N VAL A 74 -7.85 -23.29 2.73
CA VAL A 74 -8.71 -22.10 2.86
C VAL A 74 -8.58 -21.16 1.67
N GLY A 75 -7.39 -21.03 1.07
CA GLY A 75 -7.17 -20.08 -0.03
C GLY A 75 -7.26 -18.61 0.41
N PRO A 76 -7.67 -17.66 -0.47
CA PRO A 76 -7.75 -16.22 -0.15
C PRO A 76 -8.72 -15.91 0.99
N ARG A 77 -8.30 -15.06 1.94
CA ARG A 77 -9.00 -14.78 3.22
C ARG A 77 -9.27 -13.28 3.41
N LEU A 78 -9.95 -12.66 2.45
CA LEU A 78 -10.31 -11.24 2.54
C LEU A 78 -11.23 -11.00 3.75
N SER A 79 -11.10 -9.84 4.41
CA SER A 79 -12.02 -9.39 5.46
C SER A 79 -13.48 -9.50 5.01
N GLY A 80 -14.32 -10.13 5.83
CA GLY A 80 -15.75 -10.33 5.57
C GLY A 80 -16.06 -11.57 4.71
N SER A 81 -15.04 -12.27 4.22
CA SER A 81 -15.23 -13.49 3.42
C SER A 81 -15.49 -14.72 4.28
N LYS A 82 -16.24 -15.68 3.73
CA LYS A 82 -16.43 -17.03 4.32
C LYS A 82 -15.10 -17.75 4.57
N ASN A 83 -14.07 -17.48 3.75
CA ASN A 83 -12.76 -18.08 3.91
C ASN A 83 -12.01 -17.50 5.12
N LEU A 84 -12.16 -16.20 5.42
CA LEU A 84 -11.60 -15.65 6.64
C LEU A 84 -12.22 -16.31 7.88
N GLU A 85 -13.54 -16.51 7.90
CA GLU A 85 -14.22 -17.22 9.01
C GLU A 85 -13.65 -18.63 9.22
N LYS A 86 -13.46 -19.40 8.15
CA LYS A 86 -12.82 -20.72 8.22
C LYS A 86 -11.39 -20.63 8.81
N ALA A 87 -10.61 -19.65 8.37
CA ALA A 87 -9.25 -19.45 8.88
C ALA A 87 -9.22 -19.10 10.37
N ILE A 88 -10.17 -18.27 10.84
CA ILE A 88 -10.32 -17.92 12.26
C ILE A 88 -10.61 -19.18 13.06
N GLN A 89 -11.52 -20.05 12.59
CA GLN A 89 -11.83 -21.31 13.28
C GLN A 89 -10.63 -22.26 13.34
N ILE A 90 -9.88 -22.40 12.25
CA ILE A 90 -8.65 -23.21 12.24
C ILE A 90 -7.63 -22.67 13.24
N MET A 91 -7.41 -21.35 13.28
CA MET A 91 -6.49 -20.74 14.22
C MET A 91 -6.95 -20.93 15.67
N TYR A 92 -8.23 -20.70 15.95
CA TYR A 92 -8.83 -20.92 17.26
C TYR A 92 -8.61 -22.36 17.76
N GLN A 93 -8.93 -23.35 16.92
CA GLN A 93 -8.73 -24.78 17.24
C GLN A 93 -7.24 -25.11 17.47
N ASN A 94 -6.34 -24.60 16.63
CA ASN A 94 -4.89 -24.82 16.78
C ASN A 94 -4.37 -24.30 18.12
N LEU A 95 -4.80 -23.10 18.54
CA LEU A 95 -4.37 -22.50 19.81
C LEU A 95 -4.94 -23.28 21.01
N GLN A 96 -6.17 -23.78 20.92
CA GLN A 96 -6.74 -24.65 21.96
C GLN A 96 -5.97 -25.98 22.07
N GLN A 97 -5.66 -26.62 20.94
CA GLN A 97 -4.93 -27.89 20.91
C GLN A 97 -3.48 -27.75 21.41
N ASP A 98 -2.87 -26.59 21.22
CA ASP A 98 -1.55 -26.27 21.78
C ASP A 98 -1.58 -26.04 23.30
N GLY A 99 -2.77 -25.99 23.91
CA GLY A 99 -2.94 -25.81 25.35
C GLY A 99 -2.68 -24.38 25.83
N LEU A 100 -2.86 -23.37 24.97
CA LEU A 100 -2.72 -21.98 25.39
C LEU A 100 -3.85 -21.60 26.36
N GLU A 101 -3.51 -20.70 27.29
CA GLU A 101 -4.47 -20.15 28.22
C GLU A 101 -5.32 -19.06 27.56
N ASN A 102 -6.58 -18.92 28.02
CA ASN A 102 -7.48 -17.84 27.62
C ASN A 102 -7.73 -17.72 26.10
N VAL A 103 -7.85 -18.85 25.38
CA VAL A 103 -8.17 -18.83 23.93
C VAL A 103 -9.66 -18.55 23.73
N HIS A 104 -9.99 -17.40 23.14
CA HIS A 104 -11.36 -16.97 22.83
C HIS A 104 -11.41 -16.16 21.53
N LEU A 105 -12.63 -15.92 21.03
CA LEU A 105 -12.88 -15.10 19.85
C LEU A 105 -13.42 -13.74 20.27
N GLU A 106 -12.97 -12.69 19.59
CA GLU A 106 -13.47 -11.33 19.76
C GLU A 106 -14.24 -10.88 18.52
N GLN A 107 -15.41 -10.28 18.71
CA GLN A 107 -16.22 -9.78 17.61
C GLN A 107 -15.69 -8.44 17.11
N VAL A 108 -15.43 -8.34 15.81
CA VAL A 108 -14.97 -7.11 15.16
C VAL A 108 -15.93 -6.73 14.04
N ARG A 109 -16.40 -5.48 14.06
CA ARG A 109 -17.21 -4.93 12.96
C ARG A 109 -16.29 -4.45 11.84
N ILE A 110 -16.49 -4.98 10.65
CA ILE A 110 -15.68 -4.65 9.46
C ILE A 110 -16.57 -4.24 8.29
N PRO A 111 -16.06 -3.42 7.35
CA PRO A 111 -16.72 -3.22 6.07
C PRO A 111 -16.69 -4.52 5.25
N HIS A 112 -17.77 -4.78 4.52
CA HIS A 112 -17.88 -5.89 3.58
C HIS A 112 -17.81 -5.35 2.16
N TRP A 113 -16.79 -5.78 1.41
CA TRP A 113 -16.61 -5.40 0.00
C TRP A 113 -16.40 -6.67 -0.80
N GLU A 114 -17.19 -6.83 -1.85
CA GLU A 114 -17.07 -7.93 -2.79
C GLU A 114 -16.60 -7.39 -4.14
N ARG A 115 -15.62 -8.08 -4.71
CA ARG A 115 -15.12 -7.78 -6.04
C ARG A 115 -16.16 -8.24 -7.06
N GLY A 116 -16.57 -7.33 -7.94
CA GLY A 116 -17.44 -7.64 -9.07
C GLY A 116 -16.66 -8.07 -10.32
N GLU A 117 -17.33 -8.02 -11.47
CA GLU A 117 -16.69 -8.20 -12.77
C GLU A 117 -15.86 -6.97 -13.14
N GLU A 118 -14.68 -7.19 -13.71
CA GLU A 118 -13.72 -6.15 -14.02
C GLU A 118 -13.16 -6.38 -15.42
N SER A 119 -13.16 -5.34 -16.25
CA SER A 119 -12.49 -5.36 -17.54
C SER A 119 -12.12 -3.95 -17.97
N ALA A 120 -11.06 -3.84 -18.77
CA ALA A 120 -10.68 -2.58 -19.40
C ALA A 120 -10.08 -2.85 -20.77
N VAL A 121 -10.42 -1.99 -21.73
CA VAL A 121 -9.97 -2.10 -23.12
C VAL A 121 -9.51 -0.73 -23.58
N MET A 122 -8.26 -0.63 -24.04
CA MET A 122 -7.84 0.51 -24.84
C MET A 122 -8.44 0.35 -26.23
N VAL A 123 -9.22 1.35 -26.68
CA VAL A 123 -9.92 1.31 -27.98
C VAL A 123 -9.12 1.97 -29.11
N VAL A 124 -8.35 3.01 -28.79
CA VAL A 124 -7.52 3.80 -29.71
C VAL A 124 -6.12 3.92 -29.10
N PRO A 125 -5.04 3.84 -29.90
CA PRO A 125 -4.98 3.73 -31.36
C PRO A 125 -5.23 2.33 -31.91
N ARG A 126 -5.27 1.32 -31.04
CA ARG A 126 -5.62 -0.06 -31.39
C ARG A 126 -6.40 -0.69 -30.25
N ILE A 127 -7.24 -1.66 -30.58
CA ILE A 127 -7.93 -2.46 -29.58
C ILE A 127 -6.89 -3.31 -28.82
N HIS A 128 -6.83 -3.14 -27.51
CA HIS A 128 -5.97 -3.91 -26.62
C HIS A 128 -6.66 -4.11 -25.27
N LYS A 129 -6.85 -5.37 -24.87
CA LYS A 129 -7.39 -5.71 -23.54
C LYS A 129 -6.30 -5.51 -22.49
N LEU A 130 -6.61 -4.81 -21.42
CA LEU A 130 -5.68 -4.56 -20.32
C LEU A 130 -5.89 -5.63 -19.23
N ALA A 131 -4.80 -6.09 -18.64
CA ALA A 131 -4.86 -6.86 -17.41
C ALA A 131 -5.09 -5.89 -16.23
N ILE A 132 -6.28 -5.98 -15.65
CA ILE A 132 -6.81 -5.06 -14.63
C ILE A 132 -7.22 -5.81 -13.37
N LEU A 133 -7.08 -5.16 -12.23
CA LEU A 133 -7.60 -5.64 -10.95
C LEU A 133 -8.02 -4.47 -10.07
N GLY A 134 -9.30 -4.42 -9.70
CA GLY A 134 -9.86 -3.34 -8.89
C GLY A 134 -9.17 -3.20 -7.53
N LEU A 135 -9.14 -1.98 -7.00
CA LEU A 135 -8.62 -1.75 -5.65
C LEU A 135 -9.67 -2.06 -4.59
N GLY A 136 -9.22 -2.58 -3.45
CA GLY A 136 -10.10 -2.97 -2.35
C GLY A 136 -10.88 -1.76 -1.83
N GLY A 137 -12.21 -1.85 -1.87
CA GLY A 137 -13.11 -0.75 -1.51
C GLY A 137 -13.48 0.17 -2.67
N SER A 138 -12.97 -0.06 -3.89
CA SER A 138 -13.37 0.71 -5.06
C SER A 138 -14.87 0.53 -5.37
N ILE A 139 -15.52 1.60 -5.81
CA ILE A 139 -16.89 1.55 -6.33
C ILE A 139 -16.92 0.95 -7.74
N GLY A 140 -18.04 0.33 -8.11
CA GLY A 140 -18.29 -0.10 -9.49
C GLY A 140 -18.46 1.07 -10.46
N THR A 141 -18.31 0.78 -11.75
CA THR A 141 -18.71 1.71 -12.82
C THR A 141 -20.24 1.77 -12.94
N PRO A 142 -20.80 2.79 -13.62
CA PRO A 142 -22.18 2.74 -14.09
C PRO A 142 -22.45 1.48 -14.95
N PRO A 143 -23.70 1.03 -15.08
CA PRO A 143 -24.06 -0.15 -15.88
C PRO A 143 -23.55 -0.11 -17.33
N GLU A 144 -23.53 1.07 -17.93
CA GLU A 144 -23.02 1.33 -19.28
C GLU A 144 -21.48 1.36 -19.38
N GLY A 145 -20.78 1.26 -18.26
CA GLY A 145 -19.32 1.40 -18.17
C GLY A 145 -18.85 2.85 -18.25
N ILE A 146 -17.54 3.04 -18.41
CA ILE A 146 -16.92 4.36 -18.62
C ILE A 146 -16.03 4.27 -19.86
N THR A 147 -16.33 5.09 -20.87
CA THR A 147 -15.44 5.34 -22.01
C THR A 147 -15.01 6.79 -21.98
N ALA A 148 -13.72 7.05 -21.80
CA ALA A 148 -13.16 8.40 -21.80
C ALA A 148 -11.70 8.39 -22.24
N GLU A 149 -11.20 9.56 -22.62
CA GLU A 149 -9.78 9.75 -22.91
C GLU A 149 -8.92 9.48 -21.66
N VAL A 150 -7.67 9.09 -21.88
CA VAL A 150 -6.70 8.87 -20.81
C VAL A 150 -5.78 10.07 -20.63
N LEU A 151 -5.52 10.44 -19.38
CA LEU A 151 -4.46 11.35 -18.99
C LEU A 151 -3.40 10.58 -18.22
N VAL A 152 -2.24 10.34 -18.84
CA VAL A 152 -1.13 9.69 -18.13
C VAL A 152 -0.29 10.74 -17.42
N VAL A 153 -0.01 10.48 -16.14
CA VAL A 153 0.85 11.29 -15.28
C VAL A 153 1.77 10.38 -14.46
N ALA A 154 2.96 10.85 -14.13
CA ALA A 154 3.90 10.16 -13.27
C ALA A 154 3.71 10.53 -11.79
N SER A 155 3.08 11.66 -11.47
CA SER A 155 2.94 12.06 -10.06
C SER A 155 1.69 12.85 -9.73
N PHE A 156 1.35 12.92 -8.44
CA PHE A 156 0.31 13.84 -7.96
C PHE A 156 0.64 15.30 -8.26
N VAL A 157 1.92 15.68 -8.16
CA VAL A 157 2.38 17.04 -8.53
C VAL A 157 2.12 17.31 -10.01
N GLU A 158 2.42 16.34 -10.88
CA GLU A 158 2.13 16.47 -12.30
C GLU A 158 0.62 16.57 -12.57
N LEU A 159 -0.19 15.74 -11.91
CA LEU A 159 -1.64 15.79 -12.02
C LEU A 159 -2.19 17.16 -11.65
N GLN A 160 -1.74 17.73 -10.54
CA GLN A 160 -2.17 19.06 -10.10
C GLN A 160 -1.76 20.14 -11.10
N ARG A 161 -0.53 20.07 -11.63
CA ARG A 161 -0.08 21.01 -12.68
C ARG A 161 -0.93 20.91 -13.95
N ARG A 162 -1.44 19.72 -14.27
CA ARG A 162 -2.25 19.41 -15.45
C ARG A 162 -3.74 19.25 -15.13
N ALA A 163 -4.21 19.83 -14.03
CA ALA A 163 -5.57 19.61 -13.53
C ALA A 163 -6.66 19.96 -14.56
N SER A 164 -6.44 21.00 -15.37
CA SER A 164 -7.36 21.41 -16.43
C SER A 164 -7.53 20.35 -17.53
N GLU A 165 -6.51 19.52 -17.77
CA GLU A 165 -6.55 18.42 -18.75
C GLU A 165 -7.28 17.18 -18.22
N ALA A 166 -7.42 17.03 -16.90
CA ALA A 166 -7.90 15.80 -16.25
C ALA A 166 -9.42 15.66 -16.23
N ARG A 167 -10.14 16.77 -16.37
CA ARG A 167 -11.61 16.81 -16.26
C ARG A 167 -12.25 15.88 -17.30
N GLY A 168 -13.08 14.95 -16.84
CA GLY A 168 -13.79 13.99 -17.70
C GLY A 168 -12.92 12.84 -18.20
N LYS A 169 -11.64 12.76 -17.82
CA LYS A 169 -10.70 11.74 -18.29
C LYS A 169 -10.49 10.62 -17.27
N ILE A 170 -9.94 9.50 -17.75
CA ILE A 170 -9.38 8.44 -16.90
C ILE A 170 -7.92 8.82 -16.62
N VAL A 171 -7.58 9.02 -15.35
CA VAL A 171 -6.18 9.33 -14.97
C VAL A 171 -5.41 8.03 -14.81
N VAL A 172 -4.30 7.89 -15.55
CA VAL A 172 -3.39 6.75 -15.42
C VAL A 172 -2.14 7.21 -14.69
N TYR A 173 -1.92 6.72 -13.47
CA TYR A 173 -0.70 6.97 -12.71
C TYR A 173 0.38 5.97 -13.14
N ASN A 174 1.28 6.40 -14.03
CA ASN A 174 2.45 5.61 -14.43
C ASN A 174 3.70 6.02 -13.64
N GLN A 175 3.61 5.99 -12.30
CA GLN A 175 4.77 6.25 -11.44
C GLN A 175 5.67 5.01 -11.39
N PRO A 176 6.96 5.10 -11.75
CA PRO A 176 7.89 3.99 -11.57
C PRO A 176 8.04 3.60 -10.09
N TYR A 177 8.16 2.31 -9.84
CA TYR A 177 8.43 1.82 -8.49
C TYR A 177 9.84 2.22 -8.04
N THR A 178 9.93 2.79 -6.84
CA THR A 178 11.22 3.06 -6.17
C THR A 178 11.33 2.20 -4.92
N ASP A 179 10.35 2.34 -4.05
CA ASP A 179 10.18 1.57 -2.83
C ASP A 179 8.70 1.55 -2.48
N TYR A 180 8.28 0.55 -1.71
CA TYR A 180 6.89 0.35 -1.41
C TYR A 180 6.29 1.56 -0.68
N GLY A 181 6.97 2.09 0.34
CA GLY A 181 6.47 3.19 1.16
C GLY A 181 6.18 4.46 0.37
N LYS A 182 7.00 4.77 -0.64
CA LYS A 182 6.77 5.92 -1.51
C LYS A 182 5.78 5.64 -2.62
N THR A 183 5.82 4.48 -3.26
CA THR A 183 4.97 4.22 -4.44
C THR A 183 3.53 3.84 -4.06
N VAL A 184 3.31 3.27 -2.88
CA VAL A 184 1.97 2.82 -2.45
C VAL A 184 0.93 3.94 -2.35
N GLN A 185 1.35 5.19 -2.17
CA GLN A 185 0.45 6.34 -2.10
C GLN A 185 -0.47 6.49 -3.33
N TYR A 186 -0.02 6.06 -4.52
CA TYR A 186 -0.82 6.11 -5.74
C TYR A 186 -1.96 5.10 -5.72
N ARG A 187 -1.73 3.93 -5.14
CA ARG A 187 -2.79 2.94 -4.86
C ARG A 187 -3.77 3.50 -3.83
N GLU A 188 -3.25 4.05 -2.74
CA GLU A 188 -4.09 4.44 -1.60
C GLU A 188 -4.95 5.68 -1.88
N ARG A 189 -4.40 6.66 -2.61
CA ARG A 189 -5.00 7.98 -2.78
C ARG A 189 -5.27 8.36 -4.23
N GLY A 190 -4.91 7.51 -5.20
CA GLY A 190 -5.05 7.83 -6.63
C GLY A 190 -6.48 8.17 -7.04
N ALA A 191 -7.49 7.46 -6.52
CA ALA A 191 -8.89 7.80 -6.78
C ALA A 191 -9.27 9.20 -6.28
N VAL A 192 -8.86 9.54 -5.05
CA VAL A 192 -9.15 10.83 -4.42
C VAL A 192 -8.47 11.97 -5.17
N GLU A 193 -7.18 11.83 -5.47
CA GLU A 193 -6.42 12.90 -6.14
C GLU A 193 -6.89 13.13 -7.59
N ALA A 194 -7.28 12.07 -8.30
CA ALA A 194 -7.90 12.18 -9.62
C ALA A 194 -9.30 12.81 -9.56
N ALA A 195 -10.13 12.42 -8.59
CA ALA A 195 -11.47 12.98 -8.43
C ALA A 195 -11.46 14.47 -8.10
N LYS A 196 -10.49 14.94 -7.28
CA LYS A 196 -10.32 16.37 -6.96
C LYS A 196 -10.15 17.27 -8.20
N VAL A 197 -9.60 16.73 -9.29
CA VAL A 197 -9.40 17.45 -10.55
C VAL A 197 -10.44 17.11 -11.63
N GLY A 198 -11.51 16.39 -11.25
CA GLY A 198 -12.65 16.08 -12.11
C GLY A 198 -12.47 14.88 -13.03
N ALA A 199 -11.51 14.00 -12.76
CA ALA A 199 -11.41 12.72 -13.46
C ALA A 199 -12.62 11.82 -13.16
N VAL A 200 -12.93 10.89 -14.08
CA VAL A 200 -14.08 9.98 -13.94
C VAL A 200 -13.70 8.58 -13.48
N ALA A 201 -12.42 8.21 -13.60
CA ALA A 201 -11.83 6.99 -13.04
C ALA A 201 -10.32 7.15 -12.91
N SER A 202 -9.66 6.24 -12.18
CA SER A 202 -8.21 6.17 -12.16
C SER A 202 -7.67 4.76 -12.36
N LEU A 203 -6.56 4.65 -13.08
CA LEU A 203 -5.78 3.42 -13.24
C LEU A 203 -4.39 3.63 -12.65
N ILE A 204 -3.92 2.65 -11.90
CA ILE A 204 -2.64 2.72 -11.21
C ILE A 204 -1.71 1.67 -11.83
N ARG A 205 -0.52 2.06 -12.27
CA ARG A 205 0.54 1.09 -12.56
C ARG A 205 0.81 0.28 -11.29
N SER A 206 0.77 -1.05 -11.38
CA SER A 206 1.06 -1.95 -10.25
C SER A 206 2.25 -1.49 -9.41
N VAL A 207 2.06 -1.46 -8.10
CA VAL A 207 3.11 -1.13 -7.12
C VAL A 207 4.05 -2.33 -6.99
N ALA A 208 5.00 -2.43 -7.92
CA ALA A 208 5.92 -3.56 -8.03
C ALA A 208 7.24 -3.13 -8.68
N SER A 209 8.34 -3.72 -8.22
CA SER A 209 9.66 -3.55 -8.85
C SER A 209 9.79 -4.32 -10.17
N PHE A 210 9.07 -5.43 -10.31
CA PHE A 210 9.00 -6.24 -11.53
C PHE A 210 7.55 -6.67 -11.78
N SER A 211 7.25 -7.06 -13.01
CA SER A 211 5.93 -7.56 -13.40
C SER A 211 6.08 -8.83 -14.21
N ILE A 212 5.09 -9.73 -14.05
CA ILE A 212 4.89 -10.94 -14.85
C ILE A 212 3.52 -10.88 -15.53
N TYR A 213 3.14 -9.68 -16.00
CA TYR A 213 1.79 -9.37 -16.49
C TYR A 213 0.68 -9.57 -15.43
N SER A 214 0.99 -9.30 -14.16
CA SER A 214 0.07 -9.45 -13.03
C SER A 214 -0.30 -8.09 -12.39
N PRO A 215 -1.58 -7.69 -12.36
CA PRO A 215 -2.00 -6.49 -11.66
C PRO A 215 -1.99 -6.68 -10.13
N HIS A 216 -1.55 -5.68 -9.38
CA HIS A 216 -1.45 -5.75 -7.91
C HIS A 216 -2.59 -4.95 -7.25
N THR A 217 -3.53 -5.65 -6.62
CA THR A 217 -4.57 -4.99 -5.81
C THR A 217 -4.02 -4.48 -4.47
N GLY A 218 -4.92 -3.98 -3.63
CA GLY A 218 -4.66 -3.58 -2.26
C GLY A 218 -5.71 -2.58 -1.81
N HIS A 219 -5.65 -2.19 -0.55
CA HIS A 219 -6.57 -1.20 -0.01
C HIS A 219 -6.37 0.17 -0.67
N GLN A 220 -7.48 0.86 -0.90
CA GLN A 220 -7.51 2.29 -1.21
C GLN A 220 -8.50 2.99 -0.28
N GLY A 221 -8.26 4.28 -0.02
CA GLY A 221 -9.12 5.11 0.81
C GLY A 221 -9.79 6.23 0.01
N TYR A 222 -11.13 6.30 0.11
CA TYR A 222 -11.86 7.51 -0.29
C TYR A 222 -11.75 8.59 0.78
N GLN A 223 -12.03 9.84 0.39
CA GLN A 223 -12.03 11.00 1.28
C GLN A 223 -13.42 11.63 1.30
N ASP A 224 -13.91 11.98 2.49
CA ASP A 224 -15.19 12.70 2.64
C ASP A 224 -15.15 14.04 1.90
N GLY A 225 -16.28 14.39 1.27
CA GLY A 225 -16.41 15.60 0.44
C GLY A 225 -15.76 15.51 -0.94
N VAL A 226 -15.10 14.40 -1.28
CA VAL A 226 -14.56 14.16 -2.63
C VAL A 226 -15.42 13.11 -3.34
N PRO A 227 -15.83 13.33 -4.61
CA PRO A 227 -16.57 12.33 -5.37
C PRO A 227 -15.81 11.00 -5.43
N LYS A 228 -16.50 9.89 -5.17
CA LYS A 228 -15.94 8.55 -5.33
C LYS A 228 -15.92 8.22 -6.82
N ILE A 229 -14.78 7.76 -7.32
CA ILE A 229 -14.62 7.29 -8.69
C ILE A 229 -14.09 5.85 -8.69
N PRO A 230 -14.42 5.03 -9.71
CA PRO A 230 -13.84 3.70 -9.89
C PRO A 230 -12.31 3.77 -10.02
N THR A 231 -11.63 2.77 -9.45
CA THR A 231 -10.17 2.71 -9.45
C THR A 231 -9.64 1.29 -9.44
N ALA A 232 -8.59 1.05 -10.23
CA ALA A 232 -8.01 -0.27 -10.40
C ALA A 232 -6.51 -0.18 -10.71
N CYS A 233 -5.79 -1.27 -10.45
CA CYS A 233 -4.43 -1.43 -10.94
C CYS A 233 -4.41 -2.08 -12.32
N ILE A 234 -3.46 -1.66 -13.14
CA ILE A 234 -3.07 -2.31 -14.40
C ILE A 234 -1.61 -2.77 -14.30
N THR A 235 -1.24 -3.72 -15.15
CA THR A 235 0.14 -4.21 -15.23
C THR A 235 1.13 -3.08 -15.57
N ILE A 236 2.40 -3.31 -15.25
CA ILE A 236 3.48 -2.37 -15.62
C ILE A 236 3.53 -2.22 -17.14
N GLU A 237 3.40 -3.34 -17.84
CA GLU A 237 3.47 -3.47 -19.29
C GLU A 237 2.35 -2.68 -19.96
N ASP A 238 1.11 -2.82 -19.49
CA ASP A 238 -0.03 -2.08 -20.03
C ASP A 238 0.09 -0.57 -19.77
N ALA A 239 0.58 -0.16 -18.59
CA ALA A 239 0.80 1.27 -18.28
C ALA A 239 1.84 1.90 -19.22
N GLU A 240 2.97 1.23 -19.45
CA GLU A 240 4.02 1.69 -20.38
C GLU A 240 3.56 1.65 -21.85
N MET A 241 2.75 0.67 -22.21
CA MET A 241 2.17 0.54 -23.54
C MET A 241 1.19 1.67 -23.85
N ILE A 242 0.39 2.11 -22.87
CA ILE A 242 -0.47 3.31 -23.01
C ILE A 242 0.39 4.56 -23.26
N VAL A 243 1.46 4.77 -22.49
CA VAL A 243 2.37 5.91 -22.70
C VAL A 243 2.95 5.90 -24.11
N SER A 244 3.41 4.73 -24.56
CA SER A 244 4.01 4.56 -25.89
C SER A 244 2.99 4.84 -27.00
N SER A 245 1.76 4.36 -26.84
CA SER A 245 0.66 4.56 -27.79
C SER A 245 0.27 6.03 -27.92
N LEU A 246 0.26 6.80 -26.83
CA LEU A 246 -0.01 8.24 -26.86
C LEU A 246 1.08 9.03 -27.58
N LYS A 247 2.36 8.66 -27.39
CA LYS A 247 3.49 9.29 -28.12
C LYS A 247 3.38 9.07 -29.62
N ILE A 248 3.01 7.86 -30.03
CA ILE A 248 2.77 7.50 -31.43
C ILE A 248 1.61 8.32 -31.99
N ASN A 249 0.45 8.31 -31.34
CA ASN A 249 -0.73 9.03 -31.84
C ASN A 249 -0.48 10.54 -31.99
N ASN A 250 0.21 11.16 -31.03
CA ASN A 250 0.58 12.58 -31.11
C ASN A 250 1.58 12.88 -32.24
N LYS A 251 2.43 11.93 -32.63
CA LYS A 251 3.36 12.09 -33.74
C LYS A 251 2.63 12.10 -35.10
N TYR A 252 1.62 11.23 -35.26
CA TYR A 252 0.86 11.09 -36.52
C TYR A 252 -0.31 12.06 -36.67
N MET A 253 -0.81 12.66 -35.58
CA MET A 253 -1.84 13.71 -35.63
C MET A 253 -1.26 15.12 -35.84
N LYS A 254 0.06 15.29 -35.72
CA LYS A 254 0.77 16.57 -35.94
C LYS A 254 1.52 16.64 -37.28
N SER A 255 1.42 15.60 -38.10
CA SER A 255 1.94 15.51 -39.48
C SER A 255 0.80 15.57 -40.48
#